data_AF-A0A978TBD1-F1
#
_entry.id   AF-A0A978TBD1-F1
#
_cell.length_a   1.000
_cell.length_b   1.000
_cell.length_c   1.000
_cell.angle_alpha   90.00
_cell.angle_beta   90.00
_cell.angle_gamma   90.00
#
_symmetry.space_group_name_H-M   'P 1'
#
loop_
_entity.id
_entity.type
_entity.pdbx_description
1 polymer ?
#
loop_
_entity_poly.entity_id
_entity_poly.type
_entity_poly.pdbx_seq_one_letter_code
_entity_poly.pdbx_strand_id
1 'polypeptide(L)' 'MQRFTQLFQAIDATTSINEKVRSLQSYFQQADPADQVWALYLLLGKTRRRTVTSPGLREGFLQIS' A
#
# COMPACT_ATOMS: atom_id res chain seq x y z
N MET A 1 4.75 -7.02 -3.62
CA MET A 1 3.78 -5.91 -3.86
C MET A 1 2.37 -6.33 -4.30
N GLN A 2 2.13 -7.36 -5.12
CA GLN A 2 0.74 -7.74 -5.51
C GLN A 2 -0.17 -8.09 -4.32
N ARG A 3 0.37 -8.77 -3.30
CA ARG A 3 -0.33 -9.07 -2.05
C ARG A 3 -0.73 -7.82 -1.27
N PHE A 4 0.07 -6.75 -1.36
CA PHE A 4 -0.25 -5.48 -0.71
C PHE A 4 -1.46 -4.82 -1.38
N THR A 5 -1.55 -4.87 -2.71
CA THR A 5 -2.72 -4.37 -3.43
C THR A 5 -3.99 -5.10 -3.00
N GLN A 6 -3.93 -6.43 -2.84
CA GLN A 6 -5.05 -7.24 -2.34
C GLN A 6 -5.43 -6.86 -0.90
N LEU A 7 -4.44 -6.68 -0.01
CA LEU A 7 -4.67 -6.19 1.34
C LEU A 7 -5.38 -4.84 1.34
N PHE A 8 -4.90 -3.90 0.53
CA PHE A 8 -5.45 -2.55 0.45
C PHE A 8 -6.92 -2.58 0.00
N GLN A 9 -7.23 -3.37 -1.02
CA GLN A 9 -8.61 -3.59 -1.48
C GLN A 9 -9.49 -4.23 -0.41
N ALA A 10 -8.99 -5.24 0.32
CA ALA A 10 -9.73 -5.90 1.39
C ALA A 10 -10.05 -4.95 2.56
N ILE A 11 -9.11 -4.07 2.92
CA ILE A 11 -9.31 -3.06 3.95
C ILE A 11 -10.32 -2.00 3.52
N ASP A 12 -10.29 -1.57 2.25
CA ASP A 12 -11.18 -0.53 1.74
C ASP A 12 -12.61 -1.05 1.53
N ALA A 13 -12.76 -2.34 1.19
CA ALA A 13 -14.06 -2.99 1.01
C ALA A 13 -14.85 -3.19 2.33
N THR A 14 -14.24 -2.94 3.49
CA THR A 14 -14.88 -3.16 4.80
C THR A 14 -14.87 -1.92 5.68
N THR A 15 -15.95 -1.72 6.43
CA THR A 15 -16.06 -0.69 7.46
C THR A 15 -15.77 -1.24 8.87
N SER A 16 -15.71 -2.57 9.02
CA SER A 16 -15.46 -3.23 10.32
C SER A 16 -13.99 -3.16 10.70
N ILE A 17 -13.70 -2.62 11.88
CA ILE A 17 -12.32 -2.54 12.43
C ILE A 17 -11.73 -3.94 12.61
N ASN A 18 -12.51 -4.88 13.12
CA ASN A 18 -12.02 -6.24 13.39
C ASN A 18 -11.61 -6.98 12.10
N GLU A 19 -12.35 -6.78 11.00
CA GLU A 19 -11.97 -7.36 9.70
C GLU A 19 -10.72 -6.71 9.12
N LYS A 20 -10.53 -5.39 9.32
CA LYS A 20 -9.27 -4.72 8.96
C LYS A 20 -8.08 -5.29 9.73
N VAL A 21 -8.22 -5.48 11.04
CA VAL A 21 -7.16 -6.06 11.89
C VAL A 21 -6.82 -7.48 11.44
N ARG A 22 -7.84 -8.30 11.15
CA ARG A 22 -7.65 -9.67 10.64
C ARG A 22 -6.90 -9.70 9.31
N SER A 23 -7.29 -8.83 8.38
CA SER A 23 -6.66 -8.70 7.07
C SER A 23 -5.19 -8.28 7.20
N LEU A 24 -4.89 -7.31 8.06
CA LEU A 24 -3.53 -6.88 8.37
C LEU A 24 -2.70 -8.03 8.95
N GLN A 25 -3.21 -8.74 9.96
CA GLN A 25 -2.51 -9.85 10.58
C GLN A 25 -2.19 -10.95 9.55
N SER A 26 -3.17 -11.33 8.72
CA SER A 26 -2.99 -12.34 7.69
C SER A 26 -1.91 -11.95 6.68
N TYR A 27 -1.89 -10.69 6.24
CA TYR A 27 -0.88 -10.18 5.33
C TYR A 27 0.53 -10.19 5.95
N PHE A 28 0.69 -9.67 7.17
CA PHE A 28 2.01 -9.58 7.82
C PHE A 28 2.58 -10.96 8.20
N GLN A 29 1.76 -11.99 8.36
CA GLN A 29 2.23 -13.36 8.57
C GLN A 29 2.79 -14.03 7.31
N GLN A 30 2.33 -13.60 6.12
CA GLN A 30 2.63 -14.28 4.86
C GLN A 30 3.55 -13.49 3.93
N ALA A 31 3.61 -12.16 4.08
CA ALA A 31 4.41 -11.29 3.23
C ALA A 31 5.92 -11.42 3.53
N ASP A 32 6.76 -11.22 2.52
CA ASP A 32 8.20 -11.15 2.71
C ASP A 32 8.59 -9.96 3.60
N PRO A 33 9.69 -10.04 4.37
CA PRO A 33 10.09 -8.98 5.30
C PRO A 33 10.20 -7.60 4.63
N ALA A 34 10.71 -7.54 3.40
CA ALA A 34 10.80 -6.30 2.63
C ALA A 34 9.40 -5.71 2.33
N ASP A 35 8.46 -6.54 1.89
CA ASP A 35 7.08 -6.15 1.59
C ASP A 35 6.32 -5.73 2.87
N GLN A 36 6.63 -6.33 4.02
CA GLN A 36 6.04 -5.95 5.30
C GLN A 36 6.47 -4.54 5.73
N VAL A 37 7.77 -4.23 5.68
CA VAL A 37 8.28 -2.90 6.05
C VAL A 37 7.68 -1.81 5.16
N TRP A 38 7.62 -2.08 3.85
CA TRP A 38 7.01 -1.14 2.90
C TRP A 38 5.51 -0.94 3.14
N ALA A 39 4.75 -2.02 3.37
CA ALA A 39 3.33 -1.92 3.68
C ALA A 39 3.07 -1.10 4.95
N LEU A 40 3.86 -1.32 6.01
CA LEU A 40 3.75 -0.55 7.25
C LEU A 40 4.06 0.93 7.02
N TYR A 41 5.13 1.24 6.29
CA TYR A 41 5.50 2.62 5.96
C TYR A 41 4.39 3.35 5.19
N LEU A 42 3.80 2.68 4.20
CA LEU A 42 2.72 3.22 3.38
C LEU A 42 1.43 3.45 4.20
N LEU A 43 1.02 2.45 5.00
CA LEU A 43 -0.21 2.52 5.80
C LEU A 43 -0.17 3.58 6.89
N LEU A 44 1.01 3.83 7.48
CA LEU A 44 1.19 4.86 8.49
C LEU A 44 1.11 6.29 7.93
N GLY A 45 1.01 6.46 6.60
CA GLY A 45 0.90 7.77 5.96
C GLY A 45 2.09 8.70 6.24
N LYS A 46 3.23 8.15 6.66
CA LYS A 46 4.42 8.92 7.08
C LYS A 46 5.23 9.49 5.92
N THR A 47 4.71 9.46 4.69
CA THR A 47 5.34 10.04 3.51
C THR A 47 5.27 11.57 3.57
N ARG A 48 6.16 12.18 4.36
CA ARG A 48 6.30 13.65 4.50
C ARG A 48 7.09 14.28 3.36
N ARG A 49 7.63 13.49 2.43
CA ARG A 49 8.40 14.01 1.30
C ARG A 49 7.64 13.76 0.02
N ARG A 50 7.44 14.81 -0.77
CA ARG A 50 6.75 14.78 -2.05
C ARG A 50 7.64 14.04 -3.05
N THR A 51 7.54 12.70 -3.07
CA THR A 51 8.43 11.83 -3.86
C THR A 51 8.28 12.07 -5.36
N VAL A 52 7.09 12.45 -5.83
CA VAL A 52 6.85 12.79 -7.23
C VAL A 52 5.93 14.01 -7.31
N THR A 53 6.25 14.96 -8.19
CA THR A 53 5.38 16.10 -8.50
C THR A 53 4.38 15.71 -9.59
N SER A 54 3.21 16.35 -9.63
CA SER A 54 2.18 16.08 -10.65
C SER A 54 2.73 16.11 -12.10
N PRO A 55 3.65 17.04 -12.48
CA PRO A 55 4.29 16.99 -13.80
C PRO A 55 5.13 15.74 -14.03
N GLY A 56 5.94 15.32 -13.05
CA GLY A 56 6.78 14.13 -13.17
C GLY A 56 5.96 12.83 -13.28
N LEU A 57 4.81 12.75 -12.61
CA LEU A 57 3.87 11.62 -12.78
C LEU A 57 3.30 11.57 -14.20
N ARG A 58 2.89 12.72 -14.75
CA ARG A 58 2.34 12.80 -16.11
C ARG A 58 3.39 12.42 -17.15
N GLU A 59 4.61 12.89 -16.99
CA GLU A 59 5.71 12.60 -17.91
C GLU A 59 6.09 11.11 -17.88
N GLY A 60 6.19 10.52 -16.69
CA GLY A 60 6.42 9.09 -16.54
C GLY A 60 5.31 8.24 -17.19
N PHE A 61 4.04 8.62 -17.05
CA PHE A 61 2.94 7.93 -17.71
C PHE A 61 3.04 7.99 -19.24
N LEU A 62 3.38 9.15 -19.81
CA LEU A 62 3.53 9.34 -21.25
C LEU A 62 4.72 8.58 -21.85
N GLN A 63 5.76 8.27 -21.06
CA GLN A 63 6.89 7.47 -21.53
C GLN A 63 6.61 5.96 -21.61
N ILE A 64 5.58 5.49 -20.89
CA ILE A 64 5.25 4.06 -20.80
C ILE A 64 4.03 3.72 -21.68
N SER A 65 3.28 4.72 -22.14
CA SER A 65 2.18 4.59 -23.11
C SER A 65 2.65 4.62 -24.56
#